data_AF-A0A2E8UMZ9-F1
#
_entry.id   AF-A0A2E8UMZ9-F1
#
_cell.length_a   1.000
_cell.length_b   1.000
_cell.length_c   1.000
_cell.angle_alpha   90.00
_cell.angle_beta   90.00
_cell.angle_gamma   90.00
#
_symmetry.space_group_name_H-M   'P 1'
#
loop_
_entity.id
_entity.type
_entity.pdbx_description
1 polymer ?
#
loop_
_entity_poly.entity_id
_entity_poly.type
_entity_poly.pdbx_seq_one_letter_code
_entity_poly.pdbx_strand_id
1 'polypeptide(L)'
;MMSRPLLLLLLGVVMAWGQPAKPRFHQPPHNYWQRVPRDAFTQFAARIKAGQVRLDHSNEKAFMNSLLRALDISPASQILVFSTTSLQLSRISVRNPRALYFNDHTYVGYVPGGQIEVISIDPDMGGVFHIFDIPRTAAPINIQRSTRCMNCHAGQELGRVPGLLIKSVVSGPNGGSLDAFRTKDTGHNVPYRERFGGWHVTGEHAIKEHWGNLHGQLVAGDVKKIPAPPGRYFDWAKYPVPTSDILPHLIHEHQAGFVNRAVKATYDTRYFLAAGKGRLSAEHAAEVNRLAESLTRYILFADEPSLPPGGVVGDPAFKQQFRRRARLGPGGQSLREWDLRTRLFKYRCSYMIHAPSFAGLPPVLKTALFARMRRALDTTRLDPAFAHLPSAEKQAIQAILKATLPGWSGG
;
A
#
# COMPACT_ATOMS: atom_id res chain seq x y z
N MET A 1 -74.39 -26.78 -13.94
CA MET A 1 -73.05 -26.60 -14.52
C MET A 1 -72.39 -25.42 -13.84
N MET A 2 -71.28 -25.67 -13.16
CA MET A 2 -70.63 -24.80 -12.17
C MET A 2 -69.99 -23.56 -12.80
N SER A 3 -70.30 -22.39 -12.25
CA SER A 3 -69.64 -21.11 -12.50
C SER A 3 -68.27 -21.08 -11.79
N ARG A 4 -67.20 -20.85 -12.55
CA ARG A 4 -65.83 -20.68 -12.03
C ARG A 4 -65.56 -19.21 -11.72
N PRO A 5 -65.00 -18.85 -10.55
CA PRO A 5 -64.61 -17.47 -10.26
C PRO A 5 -63.24 -17.17 -10.88
N LEU A 6 -63.12 -15.98 -11.48
CA LEU A 6 -61.89 -15.46 -12.07
C LEU A 6 -61.03 -14.84 -10.95
N LEU A 7 -59.90 -15.46 -10.62
CA LEU A 7 -58.95 -14.94 -9.64
C LEU A 7 -58.02 -13.93 -10.33
N LEU A 8 -58.24 -12.63 -10.09
CA LEU A 8 -57.35 -11.55 -10.55
C LEU A 8 -56.08 -11.51 -9.67
N LEU A 9 -54.97 -12.01 -10.20
CA LEU A 9 -53.64 -11.84 -9.62
C LEU A 9 -53.10 -10.43 -9.95
N LEU A 10 -53.15 -9.54 -8.97
CA LEU A 10 -52.41 -8.27 -8.98
C LEU A 10 -50.91 -8.55 -8.77
N LEU A 11 -50.14 -8.60 -9.86
CA LEU A 11 -48.68 -8.57 -9.83
C LEU A 11 -48.20 -7.15 -9.48
N GLY A 12 -47.93 -6.91 -8.20
CA GLY A 12 -47.21 -5.73 -7.75
C GLY A 12 -45.76 -5.78 -8.22
N VAL A 13 -45.40 -4.92 -9.18
CA VAL A 13 -44.00 -4.72 -9.57
C VAL A 13 -43.31 -3.91 -8.47
N VAL A 14 -42.60 -4.59 -7.59
CA VAL A 14 -41.63 -3.94 -6.69
C VAL A 14 -40.39 -3.61 -7.53
N MET A 15 -40.31 -2.38 -8.06
CA MET A 15 -39.05 -1.88 -8.58
C MET A 15 -38.09 -1.67 -7.40
N ALA A 16 -37.23 -2.65 -7.15
CA ALA A 16 -36.06 -2.47 -6.31
C ALA A 16 -35.08 -1.57 -7.07
N TRP A 17 -35.02 -0.29 -6.72
CA TRP A 17 -33.95 0.61 -7.15
C TRP A 17 -32.67 0.19 -6.42
N GLY A 18 -32.03 -0.86 -6.91
CA GLY A 18 -30.70 -1.23 -6.46
C GLY A 18 -29.74 -0.10 -6.83
N GLN A 19 -29.00 0.42 -5.84
CA GLN A 19 -27.89 1.31 -6.14
C GLN A 19 -27.00 0.66 -7.20
N PRO A 20 -26.64 1.34 -8.30
CA PRO A 20 -25.79 0.76 -9.32
C PRO A 20 -24.50 0.29 -8.64
N ALA A 21 -24.21 -1.01 -8.75
CA ALA A 21 -23.02 -1.58 -8.15
C ALA A 21 -21.80 -0.81 -8.67
N LYS A 22 -20.94 -0.31 -7.76
CA LYS A 22 -19.70 0.38 -8.15
C LYS A 22 -18.95 -0.47 -9.20
N PRO A 23 -18.56 0.11 -10.36
CA PRO A 23 -17.99 -0.66 -11.45
C PRO A 23 -16.71 -1.36 -11.00
N ARG A 24 -16.52 -2.57 -11.51
CA ARG A 24 -15.31 -3.34 -11.27
C ARG A 24 -14.17 -2.78 -12.11
N PHE A 25 -12.92 -2.98 -11.69
CA PHE A 25 -11.74 -2.46 -12.40
C PHE A 25 -11.63 -2.85 -13.89
N HIS A 26 -12.26 -3.95 -14.32
CA HIS A 26 -12.25 -4.43 -15.70
C HIS A 26 -13.37 -3.84 -16.58
N GLN A 27 -14.37 -3.18 -15.99
CA GLN A 27 -15.50 -2.61 -16.72
C GLN A 27 -15.22 -1.15 -17.13
N PRO A 28 -15.97 -0.57 -18.08
CA PRO A 28 -15.95 0.86 -18.34
C PRO A 28 -16.28 1.66 -17.06
N PRO A 29 -15.64 2.84 -16.84
CA PRO A 29 -14.67 3.51 -17.71
C PRO A 29 -13.20 3.06 -17.48
N HIS A 30 -12.99 2.04 -16.65
CA HIS A 30 -11.66 1.64 -16.21
C HIS A 30 -10.95 0.76 -17.23
N ASN A 31 -11.61 -0.28 -17.76
CA ASN A 31 -11.08 -1.16 -18.79
C ASN A 31 -9.61 -1.60 -18.56
N TYR A 32 -9.28 -1.96 -17.31
CA TYR A 32 -7.89 -2.13 -16.84
C TYR A 32 -7.02 -3.04 -17.74
N TRP A 33 -7.60 -4.09 -18.31
CA TRP A 33 -6.87 -5.03 -19.17
C TRP A 33 -6.60 -4.49 -20.59
N GLN A 34 -7.39 -3.52 -21.04
CA GLN A 34 -7.25 -2.89 -22.36
C GLN A 34 -6.29 -1.69 -22.34
N ARG A 35 -5.94 -1.18 -21.15
CA ARG A 35 -4.98 -0.09 -21.00
C ARG A 35 -3.54 -0.58 -21.08
N VAL A 36 -2.69 0.23 -21.71
CA VAL A 36 -1.24 0.06 -21.74
C VAL A 36 -0.65 0.65 -20.45
N PRO A 37 -0.02 -0.17 -19.58
CA PRO A 37 0.61 0.33 -18.37
C PRO A 37 1.79 1.25 -18.66
N ARG A 38 1.94 2.29 -17.85
CA ARG A 38 3.05 3.27 -17.88
C ARG A 38 3.85 3.25 -16.59
N ASP A 39 3.62 2.29 -15.71
CA ASP A 39 4.35 2.14 -14.47
C ASP A 39 5.83 1.80 -14.69
N ALA A 40 6.65 2.05 -13.66
CA ALA A 40 8.09 1.92 -13.74
C ALA A 40 8.55 0.49 -14.09
N PHE A 41 7.86 -0.54 -13.59
CA PHE A 41 8.25 -1.92 -13.82
C PHE A 41 7.87 -2.41 -15.23
N THR A 42 6.74 -1.99 -15.80
CA THR A 42 6.45 -2.30 -17.21
C THR A 42 7.49 -1.69 -18.15
N GLN A 43 7.93 -0.45 -17.90
CA GLN A 43 9.03 0.17 -18.64
C GLN A 43 10.36 -0.59 -18.45
N PHE A 44 10.66 -0.99 -17.22
CA PHE A 44 11.83 -1.80 -16.89
C PHE A 44 11.81 -3.17 -17.58
N ALA A 45 10.67 -3.86 -17.60
CA ALA A 45 10.50 -5.15 -18.26
C ALA A 45 10.76 -5.05 -19.78
N ALA A 46 10.30 -3.97 -20.42
CA ALA A 46 10.62 -3.70 -21.82
C ALA A 46 12.13 -3.53 -22.05
N ARG A 47 12.83 -2.84 -21.14
CA ARG A 47 14.30 -2.69 -21.19
C ARG A 47 15.05 -4.02 -20.99
N ILE A 48 14.57 -4.90 -20.11
CA ILE A 48 15.10 -6.27 -19.98
C ILE A 48 14.95 -7.01 -21.31
N LYS A 49 13.75 -6.99 -21.91
CA LYS A 49 13.48 -7.68 -23.19
C LYS A 49 14.37 -7.15 -24.32
N ALA A 50 14.69 -5.86 -24.30
CA ALA A 50 15.60 -5.22 -25.26
C ALA A 50 17.10 -5.44 -24.96
N GLY A 51 17.48 -6.20 -23.92
CA GLY A 51 18.87 -6.45 -23.56
C GLY A 51 19.59 -5.25 -22.92
N GLN A 52 18.85 -4.22 -22.49
CA GLN A 52 19.40 -2.96 -21.98
C GLN A 52 19.67 -2.97 -20.46
N VAL A 53 19.41 -4.10 -19.79
CA VAL A 53 19.60 -4.27 -18.35
C VAL A 53 20.43 -5.53 -18.14
N ARG A 54 21.53 -5.41 -17.41
CA ARG A 54 22.34 -6.54 -16.99
C ARG A 54 21.98 -6.92 -15.55
N LEU A 55 21.57 -8.17 -15.36
CA LEU A 55 21.28 -8.75 -14.05
C LEU A 55 22.33 -9.83 -13.75
N ASP A 56 22.59 -10.05 -12.47
CA ASP A 56 23.56 -11.04 -12.01
C ASP A 56 22.84 -12.39 -11.79
N HIS A 57 23.19 -13.39 -12.57
CA HIS A 57 22.55 -14.71 -12.54
C HIS A 57 23.36 -15.76 -11.74
N SER A 58 24.41 -15.35 -11.04
CA SER A 58 25.32 -16.28 -10.34
C SER A 58 24.63 -17.07 -9.22
N ASN A 59 23.70 -16.44 -8.50
CA ASN A 59 22.82 -17.07 -7.52
C ASN A 59 21.62 -16.16 -7.21
N GLU A 60 20.63 -16.68 -6.49
CA GLU A 60 19.39 -15.93 -6.19
C GLU A 60 19.65 -14.62 -5.44
N LYS A 61 20.59 -14.59 -4.48
CA LYS A 61 20.92 -13.38 -3.70
C LYS A 61 21.61 -12.34 -4.56
N ALA A 62 22.53 -12.74 -5.43
CA ALA A 62 23.20 -11.86 -6.38
C ALA A 62 22.19 -11.28 -7.39
N PHE A 63 21.28 -12.12 -7.89
CA PHE A 63 20.16 -11.72 -8.73
C PHE A 63 19.30 -10.66 -8.05
N MET A 64 18.84 -10.94 -6.83
CA MET A 64 18.05 -9.99 -6.05
C MET A 64 18.78 -8.67 -5.84
N ASN A 65 20.06 -8.69 -5.45
CA ASN A 65 20.83 -7.46 -5.31
C ASN A 65 20.95 -6.66 -6.62
N SER A 66 21.16 -7.32 -7.76
CA SER A 66 21.22 -6.65 -9.06
C SER A 66 19.87 -6.09 -9.51
N LEU A 67 18.79 -6.83 -9.28
CA LEU A 67 17.41 -6.43 -9.59
C LEU A 67 16.99 -5.22 -8.75
N LEU A 68 17.21 -5.28 -7.44
CA LEU A 68 16.87 -4.19 -6.52
C LEU A 68 17.63 -2.91 -6.88
N ARG A 69 18.93 -3.00 -7.19
CA ARG A 69 19.69 -1.84 -7.69
C ARG A 69 19.12 -1.27 -8.99
N ALA A 70 18.78 -2.14 -9.95
CA ALA A 70 18.26 -1.71 -11.25
C ALA A 70 16.87 -1.06 -11.17
N LEU A 71 16.10 -1.39 -10.13
CA LEU A 71 14.79 -0.80 -9.82
C LEU A 71 14.87 0.39 -8.86
N ASP A 72 16.08 0.82 -8.46
CA ASP A 72 16.28 1.78 -7.38
C ASP A 72 15.46 1.39 -6.13
N ILE A 73 15.70 0.19 -5.60
CA ILE A 73 15.11 -0.28 -4.34
C ILE A 73 16.26 -0.61 -3.39
N SER A 74 16.21 -0.05 -2.19
CA SER A 74 17.21 -0.33 -1.18
C SER A 74 16.98 -1.73 -0.59
N PRO A 75 18.00 -2.61 -0.52
CA PRO A 75 17.91 -3.84 0.26
C PRO A 75 17.50 -3.60 1.72
N ALA A 76 17.79 -2.42 2.29
CA ALA A 76 17.40 -2.07 3.66
C ALA A 76 15.87 -1.89 3.85
N SER A 77 15.06 -1.85 2.78
CA SER A 77 13.59 -1.89 2.89
C SER A 77 13.04 -3.29 3.19
N GLN A 78 13.91 -4.30 3.33
CA GLN A 78 13.52 -5.68 3.51
C GLN A 78 12.57 -5.86 4.70
N ILE A 79 11.42 -6.48 4.44
CA ILE A 79 10.51 -7.00 5.45
C ILE A 79 10.21 -8.47 5.14
N LEU A 80 10.17 -9.31 6.17
CA LEU A 80 9.99 -10.75 6.06
C LEU A 80 8.60 -11.17 6.56
N VAL A 81 7.88 -11.91 5.71
CA VAL A 81 6.56 -12.49 6.01
C VAL A 81 6.62 -14.01 5.95
N PHE A 82 6.15 -14.67 7.01
CA PHE A 82 6.10 -16.12 7.09
C PHE A 82 4.68 -16.69 7.08
N SER A 83 3.64 -15.84 7.12
CA SER A 83 2.26 -16.28 6.86
C SER A 83 2.02 -16.59 5.38
N THR A 84 1.20 -17.60 5.09
CA THR A 84 0.83 -18.02 3.72
C THR A 84 -0.27 -17.16 3.12
N THR A 85 -0.06 -15.84 3.07
CA THR A 85 -1.01 -14.83 2.55
C THR A 85 -0.64 -14.37 1.13
N SER A 86 -0.13 -15.32 0.31
CA SER A 86 0.45 -15.10 -1.02
C SER A 86 0.00 -16.18 -2.01
N LEU A 87 0.16 -15.90 -3.30
CA LEU A 87 0.00 -16.87 -4.39
C LEU A 87 0.93 -18.09 -4.24
N GLN A 88 2.09 -17.92 -3.60
CA GLN A 88 3.10 -18.95 -3.39
C GLN A 88 2.99 -19.65 -2.01
N LEU A 89 1.76 -19.82 -1.51
CA LEU A 89 1.44 -20.34 -0.17
C LEU A 89 2.20 -21.61 0.23
N SER A 90 2.46 -22.54 -0.69
CA SER A 90 3.15 -23.80 -0.40
C SER A 90 4.65 -23.65 -0.14
N ARG A 91 5.24 -22.47 -0.40
CA ARG A 91 6.67 -22.19 -0.25
C ARG A 91 6.99 -21.27 0.93
N ILE A 92 5.97 -20.73 1.60
CA ILE A 92 6.14 -19.72 2.64
C ILE A 92 5.83 -20.35 4.00
N SER A 93 6.75 -20.22 4.94
CA SER A 93 6.57 -20.66 6.32
C SER A 93 7.55 -19.95 7.23
N VAL A 94 7.48 -20.22 8.53
CA VAL A 94 8.48 -19.74 9.51
C VAL A 94 9.92 -20.16 9.12
N ARG A 95 10.07 -21.28 8.40
CA ARG A 95 11.37 -21.82 7.95
C ARG A 95 11.82 -21.28 6.58
N ASN A 96 10.92 -20.65 5.84
CA ASN A 96 11.20 -20.09 4.52
C ASN A 96 10.36 -18.82 4.30
N PRO A 97 10.66 -17.72 5.00
CA PRO A 97 9.87 -16.49 4.86
C PRO A 97 10.03 -15.88 3.46
N ARG A 98 8.96 -15.27 2.96
CA ARG A 98 9.01 -14.39 1.78
C ARG A 98 9.57 -13.03 2.22
N ALA A 99 10.47 -12.48 1.42
CA ALA A 99 10.91 -11.09 1.58
C ALA A 99 10.11 -10.15 0.70
N LEU A 100 9.81 -8.95 1.19
CA LEU A 100 9.32 -7.83 0.40
C LEU A 100 10.33 -6.69 0.47
N TYR A 101 10.53 -6.01 -0.65
CA TYR A 101 11.34 -4.80 -0.79
C TYR A 101 10.53 -3.75 -1.51
N PHE A 102 10.78 -2.47 -1.25
CA PHE A 102 9.99 -1.41 -1.86
C PHE A 102 10.73 -0.09 -1.98
N ASN A 103 10.34 0.67 -3.01
CA ASN A 103 10.52 2.11 -3.07
C ASN A 103 9.15 2.80 -2.93
N ASP A 104 8.97 4.01 -3.44
CA ASP A 104 7.70 4.73 -3.27
C ASP A 104 6.57 4.23 -4.17
N HIS A 105 6.87 3.40 -5.18
CA HIS A 105 5.90 2.98 -6.19
C HIS A 105 6.09 1.57 -6.74
N THR A 106 7.15 0.86 -6.36
CA THR A 106 7.44 -0.50 -6.82
C THR A 106 7.77 -1.36 -5.62
N TYR A 107 7.14 -2.53 -5.56
CA TYR A 107 7.21 -3.52 -4.48
C TYR A 107 7.63 -4.86 -5.10
N VAL A 108 8.68 -5.47 -4.57
CA VAL A 108 9.25 -6.72 -5.05
C VAL A 108 9.12 -7.77 -3.95
N GLY A 109 8.39 -8.84 -4.22
CA GLY A 109 8.33 -10.05 -3.41
C GLY A 109 9.32 -11.09 -3.90
N TYR A 110 10.07 -11.70 -2.98
CA TYR A 110 11.04 -12.76 -3.23
C TYR A 110 10.78 -13.92 -2.28
N VAL A 111 10.52 -15.10 -2.83
CA VAL A 111 10.46 -16.35 -2.08
C VAL A 111 11.71 -17.16 -2.42
N PRO A 112 12.59 -17.49 -1.46
CA PRO A 112 13.74 -18.34 -1.74
C PRO A 112 13.31 -19.67 -2.36
N GLY A 113 13.92 -20.03 -3.49
CA GLY A 113 13.52 -21.21 -4.28
C GLY A 113 12.13 -21.14 -4.91
N GLY A 114 11.54 -19.95 -5.01
CA GLY A 114 10.24 -19.70 -5.63
C GLY A 114 10.32 -18.71 -6.81
N GLN A 115 9.37 -17.79 -6.87
CA GLN A 115 9.23 -16.79 -7.93
C GLN A 115 9.39 -15.37 -7.38
N ILE A 116 9.70 -14.45 -8.29
CA ILE A 116 9.65 -13.01 -8.04
C ILE A 116 8.25 -12.49 -8.36
N GLU A 117 7.68 -11.78 -7.40
CA GLU A 117 6.41 -11.06 -7.53
C GLU A 117 6.73 -9.57 -7.60
N VAL A 118 6.13 -8.82 -8.52
CA VAL A 118 6.31 -7.36 -8.58
C VAL A 118 4.98 -6.65 -8.69
N ILE A 119 4.78 -5.65 -7.83
CA ILE A 119 3.69 -4.69 -7.94
C ILE A 119 4.31 -3.34 -8.25
N SER A 120 3.82 -2.68 -9.28
CA SER A 120 4.28 -1.35 -9.66
C SER A 120 3.07 -0.44 -9.88
N ILE A 121 3.11 0.76 -9.29
CA ILE A 121 1.95 1.66 -9.24
C ILE A 121 1.95 2.54 -10.48
N ASP A 122 0.97 2.31 -11.34
CA ASP A 122 0.65 3.17 -12.46
C ASP A 122 -0.19 4.38 -11.97
N PRO A 123 0.11 5.61 -12.43
CA PRO A 123 -0.66 6.80 -12.06
C PRO A 123 -2.16 6.67 -12.32
N ASP A 124 -2.53 6.01 -13.43
CA ASP A 124 -3.92 5.89 -13.83
C ASP A 124 -4.54 4.57 -13.40
N MET A 125 -3.80 3.48 -13.47
CA MET A 125 -4.36 2.13 -13.32
C MET A 125 -4.28 1.59 -11.89
N GLY A 126 -3.50 2.23 -11.01
CA GLY A 126 -3.15 1.67 -9.72
C GLY A 126 -2.13 0.54 -9.85
N GLY A 127 -2.26 -0.52 -9.06
CA GLY A 127 -1.31 -1.63 -9.08
C GLY A 127 -1.26 -2.35 -10.44
N VAL A 128 -0.05 -2.61 -10.93
CA VAL A 128 0.25 -3.46 -12.09
C VAL A 128 1.12 -4.61 -11.62
N PHE A 129 0.62 -5.84 -11.82
CA PHE A 129 1.12 -7.04 -11.16
C PHE A 129 1.87 -7.91 -12.14
N HIS A 130 3.11 -8.23 -11.81
CA HIS A 130 3.96 -9.11 -12.58
C HIS A 130 4.48 -10.26 -11.74
N ILE A 131 4.77 -11.38 -12.40
CA ILE A 131 5.40 -12.54 -11.77
C ILE A 131 6.35 -13.21 -12.77
N PHE A 132 7.47 -13.73 -12.28
CA PHE A 132 8.44 -14.48 -13.10
C PHE A 132 9.33 -15.36 -12.23
N ASP A 133 9.92 -16.39 -12.84
CA ASP A 133 10.86 -17.27 -12.16
C ASP A 133 12.18 -16.57 -11.90
N ILE A 134 12.82 -16.90 -10.77
CA ILE A 134 14.21 -16.49 -10.53
C ILE A 134 15.08 -17.21 -11.56
N PRO A 135 15.74 -16.50 -12.49
CA PRO A 135 16.41 -17.17 -13.59
C PRO A 135 17.63 -17.94 -13.08
N ARG A 136 17.70 -19.23 -13.40
CA ARG A 136 18.80 -20.15 -13.04
C ARG A 136 19.71 -20.48 -14.21
N THR A 137 19.38 -19.96 -15.38
CA THR A 137 20.09 -20.16 -16.65
C THR A 137 20.20 -18.82 -17.37
N ALA A 138 20.95 -18.78 -18.48
CA ALA A 138 21.05 -17.61 -19.34
C ALA A 138 19.80 -17.37 -20.21
N ALA A 139 18.70 -18.12 -20.00
CA ALA A 139 17.48 -17.95 -20.77
C ALA A 139 16.84 -16.58 -20.50
N PRO A 140 16.15 -15.98 -21.49
CA PRO A 140 15.43 -14.74 -21.29
C PRO A 140 14.40 -14.83 -20.16
N ILE A 141 14.33 -13.78 -19.34
CA ILE A 141 13.38 -13.72 -18.21
C ILE A 141 11.95 -13.58 -18.76
N ASN A 142 11.11 -14.57 -18.48
CA ASN A 142 9.70 -14.54 -18.87
C ASN A 142 8.87 -13.73 -17.85
N ILE A 143 8.80 -12.42 -18.03
CA ILE A 143 8.02 -11.51 -17.19
C ILE A 143 6.55 -11.51 -17.61
N GLN A 144 5.67 -12.01 -16.75
CA GLN A 144 4.24 -12.13 -17.05
C GLN A 144 3.42 -11.11 -16.27
N ARG A 145 2.48 -10.42 -16.94
CA ARG A 145 1.44 -9.63 -16.26
C ARG A 145 0.39 -10.59 -15.70
N SER A 146 0.33 -10.69 -14.37
CA SER A 146 -0.43 -11.73 -13.68
C SER A 146 -1.91 -11.37 -13.51
N THR A 147 -2.79 -12.21 -14.04
CA THR A 147 -4.23 -12.18 -13.72
C THR A 147 -4.53 -12.81 -12.37
N ARG A 148 -3.73 -13.79 -11.93
CA ARG A 148 -3.91 -14.52 -10.66
C ARG A 148 -3.71 -13.63 -9.44
N CYS A 149 -2.76 -12.68 -9.50
CA CYS A 149 -2.54 -11.71 -8.42
C CYS A 149 -3.79 -10.85 -8.16
N MET A 150 -4.58 -10.57 -9.20
CA MET A 150 -5.78 -9.74 -9.10
C MET A 150 -6.91 -10.38 -8.30
N ASN A 151 -6.88 -11.71 -8.10
CA ASN A 151 -7.87 -12.40 -7.27
C ASN A 151 -7.89 -11.87 -5.84
N CYS A 152 -6.72 -11.46 -5.32
CA CYS A 152 -6.59 -10.84 -4.00
C CYS A 152 -6.46 -9.30 -4.13
N HIS A 153 -5.62 -8.83 -5.05
CA HIS A 153 -5.28 -7.41 -5.16
C HIS A 153 -6.34 -6.52 -5.82
N ALA A 154 -7.42 -7.10 -6.36
CA ALA A 154 -8.64 -6.40 -6.72
C ALA A 154 -9.88 -7.10 -6.13
N GLY A 155 -9.69 -7.73 -4.97
CA GLY A 155 -10.76 -8.36 -4.21
C GLY A 155 -11.74 -7.35 -3.60
N GLN A 156 -12.80 -7.87 -2.98
CA GLN A 156 -13.84 -7.05 -2.33
C GLN A 156 -13.26 -6.16 -1.22
N GLU A 157 -12.30 -6.67 -0.46
CA GLU A 157 -11.63 -5.93 0.62
C GLU A 157 -10.87 -4.69 0.15
N LEU A 158 -10.41 -4.68 -1.11
CA LEU A 158 -9.78 -3.52 -1.72
C LEU A 158 -10.77 -2.69 -2.55
N GLY A 159 -12.09 -2.88 -2.34
CA GLY A 159 -13.12 -2.15 -3.07
C GLY A 159 -13.17 -2.48 -4.56
N ARG A 160 -12.67 -3.66 -4.95
CA ARG A 160 -12.61 -4.13 -6.35
C ARG A 160 -11.78 -3.24 -7.29
N VAL A 161 -10.79 -2.54 -6.74
CA VAL A 161 -9.79 -1.75 -7.49
C VAL A 161 -8.37 -2.31 -7.28
N PRO A 162 -7.42 -2.09 -8.22
CA PRO A 162 -6.08 -2.68 -8.15
C PRO A 162 -5.21 -2.02 -7.06
N GLY A 163 -5.16 -2.62 -5.87
CA GLY A 163 -4.49 -2.07 -4.70
C GLY A 163 -3.39 -2.96 -4.09
N LEU A 164 -2.81 -2.47 -3.00
CA LEU A 164 -1.82 -3.17 -2.18
C LEU A 164 -2.51 -3.87 -1.03
N LEU A 165 -2.27 -5.17 -0.91
CA LEU A 165 -2.84 -5.98 0.16
C LEU A 165 -1.79 -6.26 1.22
N ILE A 166 -2.08 -5.88 2.46
CA ILE A 166 -1.28 -6.26 3.63
C ILE A 166 -2.19 -7.07 4.56
N LYS A 167 -1.71 -8.24 4.98
CA LYS A 167 -2.40 -9.08 5.97
C LYS A 167 -1.60 -9.13 7.27
N SER A 168 -2.31 -9.27 8.38
CA SER A 168 -1.73 -9.63 9.67
C SER A 168 -2.61 -10.72 10.24
N VAL A 169 -2.01 -11.82 10.66
CA VAL A 169 -2.74 -13.03 11.03
C VAL A 169 -2.08 -13.71 12.22
N VAL A 170 -2.85 -14.49 12.95
CA VAL A 170 -2.27 -15.52 13.80
C VAL A 170 -1.91 -16.69 12.89
N SER A 171 -0.67 -16.73 12.41
CA SER A 171 -0.21 -17.84 11.57
C SER A 171 0.06 -19.08 12.43
N GLY A 172 -0.29 -20.27 11.94
CA GLY A 172 0.17 -21.54 12.47
C GLY A 172 1.64 -21.84 12.12
N PRO A 173 2.20 -22.98 12.58
CA PRO A 173 3.60 -23.32 12.37
C PRO A 173 3.99 -23.44 10.89
N ASN A 174 3.05 -23.89 10.05
CA ASN A 174 3.20 -24.01 8.60
C ASN A 174 2.82 -22.72 7.83
N GLY A 175 2.60 -21.60 8.54
CA GLY A 175 2.25 -20.30 7.96
C GLY A 175 0.76 -20.09 7.63
N GLY A 176 -0.06 -21.15 7.63
CA GLY A 176 -1.52 -21.05 7.47
C GLY A 176 -2.17 -20.17 8.53
N SER A 177 -3.27 -19.46 8.21
CA SER A 177 -3.90 -18.54 9.17
C SER A 177 -4.89 -19.26 10.08
N LEU A 178 -4.75 -19.09 11.40
CA LEU A 178 -5.68 -19.56 12.43
C LEU A 178 -6.73 -18.49 12.76
N ASP A 179 -6.32 -17.23 12.72
CA ASP A 179 -7.17 -16.05 12.92
C ASP A 179 -6.57 -14.87 12.14
N ALA A 180 -7.36 -13.81 11.90
CA ALA A 180 -6.94 -12.63 11.16
C ALA A 180 -7.08 -11.35 11.98
N PHE A 181 -6.00 -10.58 12.03
CA PHE A 181 -6.04 -9.19 12.47
C PHE A 181 -6.43 -8.29 11.29
N ARG A 182 -6.94 -7.09 11.60
CA ARG A 182 -7.19 -6.00 10.63
C ARG A 182 -7.88 -6.43 9.31
N THR A 183 -9.12 -6.91 9.41
CA THR A 183 -9.88 -7.39 8.22
C THR A 183 -10.44 -6.27 7.33
N LYS A 184 -10.47 -5.02 7.79
CA LYS A 184 -11.21 -3.92 7.13
C LYS A 184 -10.38 -2.72 6.68
N ASP A 185 -9.16 -2.55 7.20
CA ASP A 185 -8.38 -1.33 6.95
C ASP A 185 -6.91 -1.63 6.70
N THR A 186 -6.25 -0.72 6.00
CA THR A 186 -4.82 -0.74 5.69
C THR A 186 -4.32 0.69 5.76
N GLY A 187 -3.22 0.92 6.48
CA GLY A 187 -2.65 2.25 6.62
C GLY A 187 -2.04 2.53 7.97
N HIS A 188 -1.38 3.68 8.07
CA HIS A 188 -0.75 4.12 9.30
C HIS A 188 -1.70 4.30 10.49
N ASN A 189 -3.01 4.20 10.30
CA ASN A 189 -4.02 4.39 11.35
C ASN A 189 -4.38 3.08 12.06
N VAL A 190 -3.97 1.93 11.50
CA VAL A 190 -4.18 0.62 12.12
C VAL A 190 -3.41 0.56 13.45
N PRO A 191 -4.00 0.15 14.58
CA PRO A 191 -3.25 0.04 15.85
C PRO A 191 -2.05 -0.89 15.73
N TYR A 192 -0.92 -0.55 16.36
CA TYR A 192 0.33 -1.34 16.24
C TYR A 192 0.17 -2.82 16.61
N ARG A 193 -0.68 -3.12 17.60
CA ARG A 193 -0.99 -4.49 18.04
C ARG A 193 -1.57 -5.39 16.96
N GLU A 194 -2.10 -4.81 15.89
CA GLU A 194 -2.77 -5.51 14.80
C GLU A 194 -1.89 -5.64 13.54
N ARG A 195 -0.67 -5.07 13.52
CA ARG A 195 0.11 -4.93 12.26
C ARG A 195 1.04 -6.08 11.91
N PHE A 196 1.57 -6.80 12.91
CA PHE A 196 2.78 -7.62 12.70
C PHE A 196 2.55 -9.14 12.75
N GLY A 197 1.32 -9.61 12.87
CA GLY A 197 1.03 -11.05 12.91
C GLY A 197 1.40 -11.77 11.62
N GLY A 198 2.23 -12.81 11.72
CA GLY A 198 2.75 -13.54 10.55
C GLY A 198 4.00 -12.92 9.90
N TRP A 199 4.62 -11.94 10.56
CA TRP A 199 5.82 -11.24 10.10
C TRP A 199 6.99 -11.42 11.07
N HIS A 200 8.21 -11.50 10.53
CA HIS A 200 9.40 -11.29 11.33
C HIS A 200 9.65 -9.79 11.47
N VAL A 201 9.89 -9.34 12.70
CA VAL A 201 10.17 -7.94 13.04
C VAL A 201 11.48 -7.88 13.81
N THR A 202 12.38 -7.02 13.38
CA THR A 202 13.68 -6.78 14.02
C THR A 202 13.88 -5.29 14.26
N GLY A 203 15.03 -4.91 14.79
CA GLY A 203 15.34 -3.52 15.10
C GLY A 203 14.88 -3.13 16.50
N GLU A 204 15.43 -2.04 17.01
CA GLU A 204 15.11 -1.53 18.34
C GLU A 204 13.87 -0.63 18.28
N HIS A 205 12.85 -0.98 19.07
CA HIS A 205 11.60 -0.23 19.19
C HIS A 205 10.87 -0.49 20.50
N ALA A 206 10.03 0.48 20.89
CA ALA A 206 9.16 0.41 22.07
C ALA A 206 7.82 -0.30 21.83
N ILE A 207 7.49 -0.65 20.59
CA ILE A 207 6.23 -1.33 20.25
C ILE A 207 6.31 -2.81 20.70
N LYS A 208 5.77 -3.17 21.86
CA LYS A 208 5.91 -4.54 22.42
C LYS A 208 4.67 -5.42 22.28
N GLU A 209 3.48 -4.83 22.29
CA GLU A 209 2.22 -5.58 22.18
C GLU A 209 1.88 -5.84 20.71
N HIS A 210 2.29 -6.99 20.17
CA HIS A 210 1.94 -7.43 18.81
C HIS A 210 2.21 -8.92 18.57
N TRP A 211 1.79 -9.43 17.40
CA TRP A 211 2.02 -10.82 16.96
C TRP A 211 3.23 -11.06 16.05
N GLY A 212 4.07 -10.04 15.83
CA GLY A 212 5.37 -10.21 15.17
C GLY A 212 6.27 -11.18 15.94
N ASN A 213 7.04 -11.99 15.20
CA ASN A 213 7.91 -13.04 15.74
C ASN A 213 7.18 -14.11 16.58
N LEU A 214 5.87 -14.29 16.36
CA LEU A 214 5.05 -15.29 17.04
C LEU A 214 4.24 -16.08 16.02
N HIS A 215 4.00 -17.35 16.31
CA HIS A 215 3.00 -18.16 15.62
C HIS A 215 2.09 -18.85 16.63
N GLY A 216 0.87 -19.19 16.22
CA GLY A 216 -0.11 -19.89 17.03
C GLY A 216 0.01 -21.40 16.89
N GLN A 217 -0.38 -22.13 17.93
CA GLN A 217 -0.65 -23.56 17.88
C GLN A 217 -1.98 -23.82 18.58
N LEU A 218 -2.91 -24.51 17.90
CA LEU A 218 -4.16 -24.94 18.51
C LEU A 218 -3.90 -26.13 19.43
N VAL A 219 -4.21 -25.97 20.72
CA VAL A 219 -4.11 -27.01 21.74
C VAL A 219 -5.38 -27.00 22.56
N ALA A 220 -6.14 -28.10 22.51
CA ALA A 220 -7.43 -28.24 23.22
C ALA A 220 -8.44 -27.11 22.95
N GLY A 221 -8.43 -26.54 21.74
CA GLY A 221 -9.33 -25.44 21.34
C GLY A 221 -8.76 -24.04 21.55
N ASP A 222 -7.67 -23.90 22.33
CA ASP A 222 -7.03 -22.62 22.59
C ASP A 222 -5.81 -22.38 21.68
N VAL A 223 -5.61 -21.12 21.30
CA VAL A 223 -4.42 -20.69 20.54
C VAL A 223 -3.28 -20.37 21.49
N LYS A 224 -2.29 -21.25 21.58
CA LYS A 224 -1.04 -21.00 22.31
C LYS A 224 -0.06 -20.20 21.46
N LYS A 225 0.59 -19.19 22.07
CA LYS A 225 1.64 -18.38 21.44
C LYS A 225 2.97 -19.12 21.49
N ILE A 226 3.57 -19.34 20.32
CA ILE A 226 4.89 -19.97 20.17
C ILE A 226 5.87 -18.95 19.58
N PRO A 227 7.05 -18.75 20.19
CA PRO A 227 8.09 -17.89 19.64
C PRO A 227 8.56 -18.33 18.25
N ALA A 228 8.67 -17.37 17.34
CA ALA A 228 9.31 -17.47 16.03
C ALA A 228 10.44 -16.43 15.89
N PRO A 229 11.56 -16.56 16.65
CA PRO A 229 12.64 -15.58 16.60
C PRO A 229 13.23 -15.48 15.19
N PRO A 230 13.48 -14.26 14.67
CA PRO A 230 14.12 -14.07 13.37
C PRO A 230 15.49 -14.77 13.30
N GLY A 231 15.74 -15.51 12.21
CA GLY A 231 16.98 -16.26 11.99
C GLY A 231 17.09 -17.59 12.73
N ARG A 232 16.13 -17.97 13.59
CA ARG A 232 16.19 -19.27 14.29
C ARG A 232 15.86 -20.46 13.40
N TYR A 233 14.91 -20.28 12.48
CA TYR A 233 14.33 -21.37 11.67
C TYR A 233 14.67 -21.27 10.18
N PHE A 234 15.33 -20.19 9.78
CA PHE A 234 15.73 -19.90 8.41
C PHE A 234 17.11 -19.26 8.38
N ASP A 235 17.77 -19.29 7.23
CA ASP A 235 19.11 -18.74 7.05
C ASP A 235 19.07 -17.34 6.41
N TRP A 236 19.67 -16.35 7.07
CA TRP A 236 19.80 -14.98 6.57
C TRP A 236 20.64 -14.88 5.29
N ALA A 237 21.54 -15.84 5.04
CA ALA A 237 22.37 -15.85 3.84
C ALA A 237 21.54 -15.93 2.54
N LYS A 238 20.28 -16.38 2.61
CA LYS A 238 19.33 -16.39 1.49
C LYS A 238 18.85 -14.99 1.08
N TYR A 239 19.01 -13.98 1.94
CA TYR A 239 18.47 -12.64 1.76
C TYR A 239 19.58 -11.59 1.56
N PRO A 240 19.32 -10.48 0.85
CA PRO A 240 20.21 -9.34 0.71
C PRO A 240 20.74 -8.78 2.04
N VAL A 241 19.88 -8.65 3.07
CA VAL A 241 20.27 -8.13 4.39
C VAL A 241 19.77 -9.04 5.52
N PRO A 242 20.48 -9.12 6.67
CA PRO A 242 20.10 -9.97 7.80
C PRO A 242 19.11 -9.28 8.75
N THR A 243 18.12 -8.56 8.22
CA THR A 243 17.16 -7.78 9.02
C THR A 243 15.77 -7.75 8.39
N SER A 244 14.77 -7.48 9.21
CA SER A 244 13.40 -7.17 8.85
C SER A 244 12.97 -5.99 9.73
N ASP A 245 13.70 -4.87 9.59
CA ASP A 245 13.66 -3.75 10.53
C ASP A 245 12.26 -3.16 10.65
N ILE A 246 11.87 -2.80 11.86
CA ILE A 246 10.57 -2.24 12.19
C ILE A 246 10.22 -0.99 11.36
N LEU A 247 11.19 -0.13 11.02
CA LEU A 247 10.90 1.12 10.33
C LEU A 247 10.38 0.87 8.90
N PRO A 248 11.00 0.03 8.06
CA PRO A 248 10.41 -0.45 6.82
C PRO A 248 8.97 -0.99 6.94
N HIS A 249 8.64 -1.76 7.99
CA HIS A 249 7.25 -2.22 8.19
C HIS A 249 6.28 -1.05 8.36
N LEU A 250 6.65 -0.06 9.18
CA LEU A 250 5.82 1.12 9.41
C LEU A 250 5.63 1.97 8.16
N ILE A 251 6.70 2.11 7.36
CA ILE A 251 6.63 2.84 6.08
C ILE A 251 5.80 2.07 5.05
N HIS A 252 5.97 0.75 4.95
CA HIS A 252 5.17 -0.06 4.04
C HIS A 252 3.67 0.04 4.35
N GLU A 253 3.30 0.00 5.64
CA GLU A 253 1.92 0.19 6.10
C GLU A 253 1.35 1.55 5.65
N HIS A 254 2.13 2.63 5.84
CA HIS A 254 1.73 3.96 5.38
C HIS A 254 1.57 4.04 3.86
N GLN A 255 2.51 3.47 3.10
CA GLN A 255 2.43 3.49 1.64
C GLN A 255 1.20 2.74 1.13
N ALA A 256 0.91 1.56 1.67
CA ALA A 256 -0.25 0.78 1.25
C ALA A 256 -1.57 1.51 1.53
N GLY A 257 -1.72 2.12 2.72
CA GLY A 257 -2.92 2.88 3.01
C GLY A 257 -3.09 4.12 2.12
N PHE A 258 -1.99 4.82 1.79
CA PHE A 258 -2.01 5.94 0.84
C PHE A 258 -2.43 5.49 -0.55
N VAL A 259 -1.72 4.48 -1.10
CA VAL A 259 -1.94 3.99 -2.47
C VAL A 259 -3.38 3.50 -2.62
N ASN A 260 -3.88 2.70 -1.67
CA ASN A 260 -5.24 2.17 -1.74
C ASN A 260 -6.31 3.27 -1.76
N ARG A 261 -6.14 4.31 -0.92
CA ARG A 261 -7.07 5.46 -0.88
C ARG A 261 -7.01 6.25 -2.18
N ALA A 262 -5.81 6.55 -2.69
CA ALA A 262 -5.62 7.30 -3.92
C ALA A 262 -6.20 6.54 -5.13
N VAL A 263 -5.89 5.26 -5.29
CA VAL A 263 -6.41 4.42 -6.38
C VAL A 263 -7.93 4.35 -6.30
N LYS A 264 -8.49 4.05 -5.12
CA LYS A 264 -9.94 3.98 -4.95
C LYS A 264 -10.62 5.31 -5.30
N ALA A 265 -10.08 6.44 -4.84
CA ALA A 265 -10.63 7.75 -5.12
C ALA A 265 -10.55 8.10 -6.62
N THR A 266 -9.46 7.71 -7.30
CA THR A 266 -9.32 7.84 -8.75
C THR A 266 -10.39 7.05 -9.51
N TYR A 267 -10.63 5.80 -9.09
CA TYR A 267 -11.63 4.94 -9.71
C TYR A 267 -13.05 5.48 -9.48
N ASP A 268 -13.41 5.78 -8.23
CA ASP A 268 -14.72 6.34 -7.89
C ASP A 268 -14.98 7.65 -8.66
N THR A 269 -14.01 8.56 -8.69
CA THR A 269 -14.15 9.84 -9.42
C THR A 269 -14.34 9.66 -10.92
N ARG A 270 -13.60 8.74 -11.56
CA ARG A 270 -13.79 8.44 -12.98
C ARG A 270 -15.15 7.83 -13.27
N TYR A 271 -15.64 6.97 -12.38
CA TYR A 271 -16.99 6.44 -12.49
C TYR A 271 -18.04 7.56 -12.44
N PHE A 272 -17.93 8.48 -11.49
CA PHE A 272 -18.85 9.61 -11.37
C PHE A 272 -18.85 10.51 -12.60
N LEU A 273 -17.67 10.79 -13.16
CA LEU A 273 -17.54 11.53 -14.40
C LEU A 273 -18.17 10.78 -15.58
N ALA A 274 -17.94 9.47 -15.70
CA ALA A 274 -18.53 8.68 -16.77
C ALA A 274 -20.06 8.66 -16.69
N ALA A 275 -20.62 8.49 -15.48
CA ALA A 275 -22.06 8.53 -15.24
C ALA A 275 -22.68 9.88 -15.65
N GLY A 276 -21.98 10.98 -15.41
CA GLY A 276 -22.40 12.33 -15.81
C GLY A 276 -21.86 12.80 -17.18
N LYS A 277 -21.46 11.87 -18.06
CA LYS A 277 -20.94 12.17 -19.42
C LYS A 277 -19.83 13.24 -19.44
N GLY A 278 -18.89 13.13 -18.51
CA GLY A 278 -17.74 14.04 -18.35
C GLY A 278 -17.96 15.18 -17.34
N ARG A 279 -19.15 15.31 -16.75
CA ARG A 279 -19.44 16.31 -15.71
C ARG A 279 -19.89 15.64 -14.41
N LEU A 280 -19.64 16.29 -13.28
CA LEU A 280 -20.15 15.81 -11.99
C LEU A 280 -21.56 16.37 -11.78
N SER A 281 -22.51 15.51 -11.38
CA SER A 281 -23.76 15.96 -10.75
C SER A 281 -23.47 16.58 -9.38
N ALA A 282 -24.42 17.30 -8.80
CA ALA A 282 -24.27 17.84 -7.44
C ALA A 282 -23.96 16.75 -6.40
N GLU A 283 -24.66 15.61 -6.49
CA GLU A 283 -24.44 14.44 -5.63
C GLU A 283 -23.02 13.88 -5.78
N HIS A 284 -22.58 13.66 -7.03
CA HIS A 284 -21.23 13.16 -7.31
C HIS A 284 -20.13 14.15 -6.92
N ALA A 285 -20.38 15.46 -7.05
CA ALA A 285 -19.46 16.48 -6.55
C ALA A 285 -19.32 16.41 -5.02
N ALA A 286 -20.41 16.17 -4.29
CA ALA A 286 -20.36 15.96 -2.84
C ALA A 286 -19.57 14.68 -2.47
N GLU A 287 -19.71 13.60 -3.24
CA GLU A 287 -18.90 12.39 -3.05
C GLU A 287 -17.41 12.63 -3.33
N VAL A 288 -17.06 13.37 -4.38
CA VAL A 288 -15.66 13.78 -4.66
C VAL A 288 -15.09 14.60 -3.50
N ASN A 289 -15.87 15.51 -2.91
CA ASN A 289 -15.45 16.26 -1.72
C ASN A 289 -15.24 15.35 -0.51
N ARG A 290 -16.06 14.31 -0.31
CA ARG A 290 -15.84 13.30 0.75
C ARG A 290 -14.59 12.46 0.52
N LEU A 291 -14.27 12.12 -0.74
CA LEU A 291 -13.00 11.48 -1.09
C LEU A 291 -11.80 12.40 -0.80
N ALA A 292 -11.91 13.69 -1.12
CA ALA A 292 -10.90 14.70 -0.83
C ALA A 292 -10.69 14.90 0.69
N GLU A 293 -11.75 14.91 1.49
CA GLU A 293 -11.68 14.91 2.96
C GLU A 293 -10.88 13.71 3.48
N SER A 294 -11.28 12.50 3.07
CA SER A 294 -10.64 11.25 3.51
C SER A 294 -9.16 11.22 3.15
N LEU A 295 -8.81 11.64 1.93
CA LEU A 295 -7.41 11.76 1.50
C LEU A 295 -6.65 12.83 2.29
N THR A 296 -7.27 13.99 2.57
CA THR A 296 -6.63 15.06 3.35
C THR A 296 -6.28 14.58 4.76
N ARG A 297 -7.23 13.92 5.44
CA ARG A 297 -7.01 13.34 6.77
C ARG A 297 -5.82 12.37 6.78
N TYR A 298 -5.77 11.48 5.78
CA TYR A 298 -4.68 10.51 5.66
C TYR A 298 -3.34 11.17 5.32
N ILE A 299 -3.33 12.12 4.37
CA ILE A 299 -2.13 12.86 3.98
C ILE A 299 -1.54 13.60 5.18
N LEU A 300 -2.39 14.15 6.05
CA LEU A 300 -1.98 14.95 7.22
C LEU A 300 -1.92 14.16 8.53
N PHE A 301 -1.85 12.82 8.46
CA PHE A 301 -1.66 11.91 9.60
C PHE A 301 -2.66 12.17 10.76
N ALA A 302 -3.92 12.46 10.43
CA ALA A 302 -4.94 12.77 11.44
C ALA A 302 -5.21 11.60 12.40
N ASP A 303 -5.05 10.36 11.91
CA ASP A 303 -5.39 9.13 12.62
C ASP A 303 -4.16 8.25 12.90
N GLU A 304 -2.94 8.82 12.87
CA GLU A 304 -1.71 8.09 13.23
C GLU A 304 -1.67 7.81 14.74
N PRO A 305 -1.53 6.55 15.19
CA PRO A 305 -1.32 6.25 16.59
C PRO A 305 0.08 6.67 17.03
N SER A 306 0.17 7.36 18.16
CA SER A 306 1.44 7.76 18.76
C SER A 306 2.36 6.56 18.97
N LEU A 307 3.65 6.73 18.67
CA LEU A 307 4.66 5.76 19.04
C LEU A 307 4.73 5.64 20.58
N PRO A 308 4.83 4.43 21.13
CA PRO A 308 5.03 4.24 22.56
C PRO A 308 6.33 4.93 23.05
N PRO A 309 6.40 5.32 24.34
CA PRO A 309 7.62 5.89 24.91
C PRO A 309 8.86 5.02 24.64
N GLY A 310 9.92 5.63 24.11
CA GLY A 310 11.11 4.94 23.59
C GLY A 310 11.15 4.85 22.06
N GLY A 311 10.04 5.10 21.37
CA GLY A 311 10.01 5.32 19.93
C GLY A 311 10.50 4.13 19.09
N VAL A 312 11.10 4.44 17.95
CA VAL A 312 11.69 3.50 17.00
C VAL A 312 13.06 4.02 16.57
N VAL A 313 14.10 3.19 16.63
CA VAL A 313 15.45 3.61 16.21
C VAL A 313 15.58 3.61 14.68
N GLY A 314 15.17 2.50 14.06
CA GLY A 314 15.22 2.26 12.63
C GLY A 314 16.64 2.07 12.07
N ASP A 315 16.76 1.18 11.09
CA ASP A 315 18.04 0.88 10.42
C ASP A 315 18.68 2.13 9.78
N PRO A 316 19.98 2.41 10.02
CA PRO A 316 20.66 3.58 9.45
C PRO A 316 20.68 3.61 7.92
N ALA A 317 20.87 2.46 7.25
CA ALA A 317 20.92 2.39 5.79
C ALA A 317 19.54 2.68 5.19
N PHE A 318 18.45 2.17 5.81
CA PHE A 318 17.10 2.53 5.39
C PHE A 318 16.83 4.03 5.57
N LYS A 319 17.16 4.61 6.74
CA LYS A 319 16.98 6.05 7.00
C LYS A 319 17.73 6.92 5.99
N GLN A 320 18.97 6.56 5.66
CA GLN A 320 19.78 7.27 4.67
C GLN A 320 19.15 7.20 3.28
N GLN A 321 18.80 5.99 2.82
CA GLN A 321 18.21 5.78 1.50
C GLN A 321 16.84 6.47 1.36
N PHE A 322 16.02 6.43 2.40
CA PHE A 322 14.75 7.13 2.43
C PHE A 322 14.94 8.64 2.29
N ARG A 323 15.91 9.24 2.99
CA ARG A 323 16.22 10.67 2.90
C ARG A 323 16.84 11.09 1.57
N ARG A 324 17.54 10.21 0.84
CA ARG A 324 18.08 10.52 -0.50
C ARG A 324 17.00 10.92 -1.52
N ARG A 325 15.74 10.54 -1.27
CA ARG A 325 14.56 10.92 -2.09
C ARG A 325 13.81 12.13 -1.56
N ALA A 326 14.37 12.85 -0.59
CA ALA A 326 13.76 14.05 -0.05
C ALA A 326 13.66 15.13 -1.13
N ARG A 327 12.46 15.68 -1.32
CA ARG A 327 12.30 17.00 -1.96
C ARG A 327 12.47 18.06 -0.89
N LEU A 328 13.33 19.03 -1.15
CA LEU A 328 13.73 20.04 -0.18
C LEU A 328 12.89 21.31 -0.36
N GLY A 329 12.28 21.76 0.73
CA GLY A 329 11.69 23.07 0.86
C GLY A 329 12.68 24.09 1.44
N PRO A 330 12.19 25.27 1.87
CA PRO A 330 13.02 26.31 2.45
C PRO A 330 13.84 25.80 3.66
N GLY A 331 15.10 26.23 3.75
CA GLY A 331 16.00 25.81 4.83
C GLY A 331 16.35 24.31 4.82
N GLY A 332 16.14 23.61 3.69
CA GLY A 332 16.42 22.18 3.57
C GLY A 332 15.34 21.28 4.19
N GLN A 333 14.19 21.85 4.58
CA GLN A 333 13.12 21.08 5.21
C GLN A 333 12.48 20.06 4.27
N SER A 334 12.05 18.90 4.76
CA SER A 334 11.40 17.89 3.91
C SER A 334 10.32 17.07 4.62
N LEU A 335 9.31 16.64 3.85
CA LEU A 335 8.29 15.67 4.29
C LEU A 335 8.86 14.29 4.64
N ARG A 336 10.14 14.06 4.35
CA ARG A 336 10.88 12.85 4.74
C ARG A 336 11.69 12.99 6.03
N GLU A 337 11.53 14.09 6.74
CA GLU A 337 12.18 14.27 8.05
C GLU A 337 11.54 13.38 9.12
N TRP A 338 12.38 12.58 9.75
CA TRP A 338 12.03 11.66 10.82
C TRP A 338 11.75 12.40 12.15
N ASP A 339 10.71 11.98 12.85
CA ASP A 339 10.56 12.22 14.29
C ASP A 339 11.01 10.97 15.07
N LEU A 340 10.34 9.83 14.79
CA LEU A 340 10.58 8.48 15.32
C LEU A 340 10.58 8.35 16.86
N ARG A 341 10.27 9.43 17.58
CA ARG A 341 10.15 9.43 19.04
C ARG A 341 8.69 9.24 19.46
N THR A 342 7.81 10.01 18.84
CA THR A 342 6.38 10.07 19.14
C THR A 342 5.51 9.78 17.92
N ARG A 343 6.06 9.93 16.71
CA ARG A 343 5.38 9.76 15.42
C ARG A 343 6.36 9.42 14.31
N LEU A 344 5.90 9.07 13.11
CA LEU A 344 6.80 8.74 12.00
C LEU A 344 7.57 9.96 11.50
N PHE A 345 6.87 11.03 11.17
CA PHE A 345 7.46 12.21 10.52
C PHE A 345 7.36 13.47 11.38
N LYS A 346 8.41 14.28 11.29
CA LYS A 346 8.49 15.59 11.96
C LYS A 346 7.43 16.55 11.43
N TYR A 347 7.30 16.61 10.09
CA TYR A 347 6.25 17.35 9.38
C TYR A 347 5.19 16.35 8.90
N ARG A 348 4.04 16.31 9.58
CA ARG A 348 2.95 15.37 9.31
C ARG A 348 2.16 15.73 8.04
N CYS A 349 2.84 15.60 6.91
CA CYS A 349 2.25 15.58 5.58
C CYS A 349 2.97 14.49 4.77
N SER A 350 2.21 13.58 4.17
CA SER A 350 2.76 12.37 3.55
C SER A 350 3.66 12.73 2.37
N TYR A 351 4.88 12.20 2.37
CA TYR A 351 5.80 12.29 1.21
C TYR A 351 5.24 11.60 -0.05
N MET A 352 4.23 10.72 0.10
CA MET A 352 3.58 10.03 -1.02
C MET A 352 2.79 10.96 -1.94
N ILE A 353 2.58 12.23 -1.56
CA ILE A 353 2.10 13.27 -2.49
C ILE A 353 3.04 13.48 -3.69
N HIS A 354 4.28 13.01 -3.60
CA HIS A 354 5.25 13.04 -4.71
C HIS A 354 5.25 11.74 -5.53
N ALA A 355 4.43 10.75 -5.17
CA ALA A 355 4.37 9.45 -5.83
C ALA A 355 3.42 9.43 -7.05
N PRO A 356 3.58 8.46 -7.97
CA PRO A 356 2.71 8.28 -9.14
C PRO A 356 1.20 8.22 -8.81
N SER A 357 0.82 7.55 -7.71
CA SER A 357 -0.58 7.44 -7.27
C SER A 357 -1.23 8.79 -6.95
N PHE A 358 -0.45 9.76 -6.46
CA PHE A 358 -0.94 11.13 -6.27
C PHE A 358 -0.92 11.94 -7.57
N ALA A 359 0.12 11.75 -8.39
CA ALA A 359 0.25 12.44 -9.66
C ALA A 359 -0.94 12.18 -10.59
N GLY A 360 -1.45 10.94 -10.62
CA GLY A 360 -2.57 10.50 -11.45
C GLY A 360 -3.97 10.73 -10.89
N LEU A 361 -4.13 11.44 -9.76
CA LEU A 361 -5.46 11.81 -9.26
C LEU A 361 -6.22 12.63 -10.32
N PRO A 362 -7.51 12.32 -10.59
CA PRO A 362 -8.32 13.08 -11.54
C PRO A 362 -8.35 14.58 -11.20
N PRO A 363 -8.31 15.49 -12.19
CA PRO A 363 -8.19 16.93 -11.95
C PRO A 363 -9.24 17.49 -10.98
N VAL A 364 -10.51 17.09 -11.12
CA VAL A 364 -11.60 17.53 -10.23
C VAL A 364 -11.38 17.12 -8.77
N LEU A 365 -10.86 15.91 -8.54
CA LEU A 365 -10.51 15.43 -7.21
C LEU A 365 -9.28 16.14 -6.66
N LYS A 366 -8.26 16.37 -7.50
CA LYS A 366 -7.03 17.07 -7.10
C LYS A 366 -7.30 18.52 -6.69
N THR A 367 -8.20 19.20 -7.40
CA THR A 367 -8.66 20.55 -7.04
C THR A 367 -9.39 20.56 -5.69
N ALA A 368 -10.34 19.65 -5.48
CA ALA A 368 -11.05 19.53 -4.20
C ALA A 368 -10.09 19.19 -3.05
N LEU A 369 -9.13 18.30 -3.28
CA LEU A 369 -8.10 17.91 -2.32
C LEU A 369 -7.20 19.10 -1.95
N PHE A 370 -6.70 19.86 -2.92
CA PHE A 370 -5.90 21.05 -2.63
C PHE A 370 -6.67 22.11 -1.86
N ALA A 371 -7.93 22.39 -2.24
CA ALA A 371 -8.77 23.30 -1.47
C ALA A 371 -8.93 22.83 -0.02
N ARG A 372 -9.19 21.53 0.18
CA ARG A 372 -9.37 20.96 1.52
C ARG A 372 -8.10 20.95 2.37
N MET A 373 -6.95 20.62 1.77
CA MET A 373 -5.65 20.68 2.43
C MET A 373 -5.28 22.11 2.81
N ARG A 374 -5.53 23.11 1.95
CA ARG A 374 -5.30 24.53 2.30
C ARG A 374 -6.12 24.91 3.53
N ARG A 375 -7.40 24.51 3.55
CA ARG A 375 -8.30 24.73 4.70
C ARG A 375 -7.79 24.06 5.99
N ALA A 376 -7.28 22.82 5.89
CA ALA A 376 -6.73 22.09 7.03
C ALA A 376 -5.46 22.76 7.61
N LEU A 377 -4.63 23.31 6.73
CA LEU A 377 -3.34 23.92 7.05
C LEU A 377 -3.43 25.42 7.36
N ASP A 378 -4.60 26.03 7.23
CA ASP A 378 -4.83 27.44 7.52
C ASP A 378 -4.61 27.73 9.02
N THR A 379 -3.72 28.68 9.33
CA THR A 379 -3.42 29.13 10.69
C THR A 379 -4.26 30.32 11.13
N THR A 380 -4.96 30.99 10.21
CA THR A 380 -5.81 32.15 10.51
C THR A 380 -7.23 31.73 10.85
N ARG A 381 -7.76 30.72 10.15
CA ARG A 381 -9.10 30.19 10.38
C ARG A 381 -8.99 28.71 10.69
N LEU A 382 -8.81 28.40 11.97
CA LEU A 382 -8.56 27.06 12.46
C LEU A 382 -9.65 26.06 12.03
N ASP A 383 -9.22 24.82 11.81
CA ASP A 383 -10.08 23.68 11.51
C ASP A 383 -9.95 22.66 12.66
N PRO A 384 -11.01 22.46 13.47
CA PRO A 384 -10.97 21.54 14.60
C PRO A 384 -10.58 20.11 14.21
N ALA A 385 -10.90 19.66 13.00
CA ALA A 385 -10.57 18.30 12.53
C ALA A 385 -9.05 18.09 12.33
N PHE A 386 -8.26 19.17 12.33
CA PHE A 386 -6.81 19.18 12.13
C PHE A 386 -6.10 19.94 13.27
N ALA A 387 -6.69 19.94 14.47
CA ALA A 387 -6.11 20.56 15.66
C ALA A 387 -4.88 19.82 16.20
N HIS A 388 -4.65 18.57 15.79
CA HIS A 388 -3.46 17.79 16.14
C HIS A 388 -2.16 18.36 15.55
N LEU A 389 -2.25 19.22 14.53
CA LEU A 389 -1.12 19.94 13.93
C LEU A 389 -0.99 21.35 14.55
N PRO A 390 0.11 21.65 15.27
CA PRO A 390 0.40 23.00 15.73
C PRO A 390 0.59 23.99 14.56
N SER A 391 0.32 25.28 14.79
CA SER A 391 0.43 26.33 13.76
C SER A 391 1.80 26.39 13.09
N ALA A 392 2.89 26.25 13.85
CA ALA A 392 4.24 26.23 13.30
C ALA A 392 4.49 25.05 12.35
N GLU A 393 3.92 23.87 12.66
CA GLU A 393 4.01 22.71 11.79
C GLU A 393 3.18 22.90 10.51
N LYS A 394 1.97 23.48 10.63
CA LYS A 394 1.13 23.82 9.47
C LYS A 394 1.85 24.77 8.50
N GLN A 395 2.48 25.82 9.03
CA GLN A 395 3.27 26.78 8.23
C GLN A 395 4.45 26.11 7.52
N ALA A 396 5.20 25.27 8.24
CA ALA A 396 6.32 24.54 7.64
C ALA A 396 5.85 23.58 6.53
N ILE A 397 4.75 22.84 6.76
CA ILE A 397 4.14 21.99 5.72
C ILE A 397 3.76 22.84 4.51
N GLN A 398 3.06 23.97 4.68
CA GLN A 398 2.69 24.85 3.56
C GLN A 398 3.91 25.34 2.78
N ALA A 399 4.99 25.72 3.46
CA ALA A 399 6.23 26.17 2.84
C ALA A 399 6.90 25.04 2.02
N ILE A 400 6.96 23.82 2.57
CA ILE A 400 7.48 22.65 1.86
C ILE A 400 6.60 22.33 0.64
N LEU A 401 5.28 22.36 0.77
CA LEU A 401 4.34 22.10 -0.34
C LEU A 401 4.50 23.14 -1.46
N LYS A 402 4.60 24.43 -1.11
CA LYS A 402 4.82 25.51 -2.08
C LYS A 402 6.12 25.33 -2.88
N ALA A 403 7.17 24.82 -2.24
CA ALA A 403 8.45 24.58 -2.90
C ALA A 403 8.51 23.27 -3.70
N THR A 404 7.76 22.24 -3.30
CA THR A 404 8.01 20.86 -3.78
C THR A 404 6.84 20.21 -4.52
N LEU A 405 5.64 20.78 -4.46
CA LEU A 405 4.42 20.22 -5.05
C LEU A 405 3.84 21.11 -6.16
N PRO A 406 4.00 20.73 -7.45
CA PRO A 406 3.41 21.46 -8.56
C PRO A 406 1.88 21.62 -8.42
N GLY A 407 1.37 22.81 -8.71
CA GLY A 407 -0.04 23.17 -8.58
C GLY A 407 -0.48 23.57 -7.16
N TRP A 408 0.40 23.44 -6.16
CA TRP A 408 0.19 24.04 -4.85
C TRP A 408 0.52 25.54 -4.90
N SER A 409 -0.40 26.36 -5.39
CA SER A 409 -0.36 27.80 -5.12
C SER A 409 -0.79 28.05 -3.68
N GLY A 410 0.05 28.74 -2.91
CA GLY A 410 -0.32 29.26 -1.59
C GLY A 410 -1.58 30.10 -1.73
N GLY A 411 -2.56 29.85 -0.86
CA GLY A 411 -3.72 30.72 -0.73
C GLY A 411 -3.31 32.07 -0.15
#